data_AF-A0ABD6AUJ8-F1
#
_entry.id   AF-A0ABD6AUJ8-F1
#
_cell.length_a   1.000
_cell.length_b   1.000
_cell.length_c   1.000
_cell.angle_alpha   90.00
_cell.angle_beta   90.00
_cell.angle_gamma   90.00
#
_symmetry.space_group_name_H-M   'P 1'
#
loop_
_entity.id
_entity.type
_entity.pdbx_description
1 polymer ?
#
loop_
_entity_poly.entity_id
_entity_poly.type
_entity_poly.pdbx_seq_one_letter_code
_entity_poly.pdbx_strand_id
1 'polypeptide(L)'
;MIFEVFRQEKRKDYHVHVGNVHAPNREMARMYAQVVHARRKPAHSLWVVPKEEIAEVDSDDEGVAMGGLTQKEYRWATNYNTDETFAEEIEASQREQEEAERGREEAAEGNG
;
A
#
# COMPACT_ATOMS: atom_id res chain seq x y z
N MET A 1 -12.11 23.14 -12.23
CA MET A 1 -11.59 22.40 -11.05
C MET A 1 -10.83 21.18 -11.54
N ILE A 2 -9.75 20.82 -10.85
CA ILE A 2 -8.94 19.63 -11.16
C ILE A 2 -9.46 18.45 -10.34
N PHE A 3 -9.59 17.29 -10.99
CA PHE A 3 -9.94 16.03 -10.36
C PHE A 3 -8.86 14.99 -10.65
N GLU A 4 -8.32 14.39 -9.60
CA GLU A 4 -7.40 13.26 -9.72
C GLU A 4 -8.19 11.97 -9.99
N VAL A 5 -7.65 11.14 -10.88
CA VAL A 5 -8.30 9.92 -11.36
C VAL A 5 -7.44 8.71 -11.02
N PHE A 6 -8.07 7.72 -10.40
CA PHE A 6 -7.44 6.43 -10.09
C PHE A 6 -8.20 5.31 -10.80
N ARG A 7 -7.46 4.40 -11.44
CA ARG A 7 -8.02 3.28 -12.21
C ARG A 7 -7.67 1.95 -11.56
N GLN A 8 -8.68 1.10 -11.44
CA GLN A 8 -8.52 -0.32 -11.16
C GLN A 8 -8.72 -1.11 -12.47
N GLU A 9 -7.74 -1.92 -12.87
CA GLU A 9 -7.79 -2.65 -14.14
C GLU A 9 -8.66 -3.90 -14.04
N LYS A 10 -8.44 -4.75 -13.03
CA LYS A 10 -9.25 -5.96 -12.78
C LYS A 10 -9.86 -5.96 -11.39
N ARG A 11 -10.90 -6.78 -11.21
CA ARG A 11 -11.52 -7.00 -9.90
C ARG A 11 -10.45 -7.52 -8.92
N LYS A 12 -10.37 -6.91 -7.74
CA LYS A 12 -9.39 -7.15 -6.66
C LYS A 12 -8.01 -6.48 -6.83
N ASP A 13 -7.75 -5.79 -7.93
CA ASP A 13 -6.54 -4.93 -8.02
C ASP A 13 -6.70 -3.67 -7.16
N TYR A 14 -5.61 -2.95 -6.91
CA TYR A 14 -5.67 -1.62 -6.30
C TYR A 14 -6.03 -0.56 -7.35
N HIS A 15 -6.66 0.52 -6.90
CA HIS A 15 -6.79 1.73 -7.70
C HIS A 15 -5.44 2.44 -7.79
N VAL A 16 -4.93 2.63 -9.00
CA VAL A 16 -3.65 3.30 -9.26
C VAL A 16 -3.92 4.66 -9.89
N HIS A 17 -3.20 5.70 -9.47
CA HIS A 17 -3.31 7.03 -10.07
C HIS A 17 -2.92 6.99 -11.55
N VAL A 18 -3.76 7.55 -12.42
CA VAL A 18 -3.57 7.54 -13.88
C VAL A 18 -3.55 8.93 -14.50
N GLY A 19 -3.61 9.97 -13.68
CA GLY A 19 -3.63 11.38 -14.09
C GLY A 19 -4.85 12.13 -13.57
N ASN A 20 -5.16 13.25 -14.21
CA ASN A 20 -6.25 14.14 -13.81
C ASN A 20 -7.12 14.57 -14.99
N VAL A 21 -8.28 15.14 -14.66
CA VAL A 21 -9.19 15.79 -15.60
C VAL A 21 -9.61 17.16 -15.08
N HIS A 22 -9.83 18.11 -15.98
CA HIS A 22 -10.43 19.39 -15.64
C HIS A 22 -11.94 19.37 -15.93
N ALA A 23 -12.75 19.67 -14.92
CA ALA A 23 -14.21 19.65 -15.04
C ALA A 23 -14.87 20.75 -14.18
N PRO A 24 -16.11 21.16 -14.53
CA PRO A 24 -16.86 22.16 -13.76
C PRO A 24 -17.58 21.59 -12.53
N ASN A 25 -17.79 20.27 -12.44
CA ASN A 25 -18.43 19.60 -11.31
C ASN A 25 -18.10 18.10 -11.28
N ARG A 26 -18.50 17.40 -10.21
CA ARG A 26 -18.24 15.96 -9.99
C ARG A 26 -18.87 15.06 -11.05
N GLU A 27 -20.06 15.39 -11.55
CA GLU A 27 -20.76 14.59 -12.57
C GLU A 27 -20.00 14.60 -13.90
N MET A 28 -19.65 15.81 -14.37
CA MET A 28 -18.84 15.99 -15.59
C MET A 28 -17.46 15.36 -15.45
N ALA A 29 -16.83 15.46 -14.27
CA ALA A 29 -15.54 14.83 -13.99
C ALA A 29 -15.58 13.31 -14.18
N ARG A 30 -16.64 12.63 -13.72
CA ARG A 30 -16.82 11.18 -13.89
C ARG A 30 -16.95 10.80 -15.37
N MET A 31 -17.70 11.58 -16.14
CA MET A 31 -17.84 11.35 -17.59
C MET A 31 -16.49 11.53 -18.31
N TYR A 32 -15.76 12.61 -18.00
CA TYR A 32 -14.46 12.88 -18.61
C TYR A 32 -13.43 11.82 -18.24
N ALA A 33 -13.40 11.37 -16.98
CA ALA A 33 -12.51 10.30 -16.53
C ALA A 33 -12.75 8.99 -17.30
N GLN A 34 -14.01 8.62 -17.55
CA GLN A 34 -14.34 7.44 -18.35
C GLN A 34 -13.82 7.55 -19.79
N VAL A 35 -14.04 8.71 -20.43
CA VAL A 35 -13.62 8.94 -21.83
C VAL A 35 -12.10 8.95 -21.96
N VAL A 36 -11.40 9.61 -21.05
CA VAL A 36 -9.94 9.80 -21.12
C VAL A 36 -9.18 8.56 -20.65
N HIS A 37 -9.61 7.94 -19.54
CA HIS A 37 -8.81 6.92 -18.86
C HIS A 37 -9.33 5.47 -18.98
N ALA A 38 -10.56 5.25 -19.49
CA ALA A 38 -11.16 3.91 -19.59
C ALA A 38 -11.68 3.53 -21.00
N ARG A 39 -11.55 4.39 -22.01
CA ARG A 39 -12.09 4.09 -23.36
C ARG A 39 -11.33 3.01 -24.13
N ARG A 40 -9.99 2.98 -24.02
CA ARG A 40 -9.13 2.02 -24.77
C ARG A 40 -8.45 0.98 -23.88
N LYS A 41 -8.32 1.27 -22.59
CA LYS A 41 -7.75 0.37 -21.59
C LYS A 41 -8.91 -0.06 -20.70
N PRO A 42 -9.34 -1.34 -20.75
CA PRO A 42 -10.44 -1.81 -19.91
C PRO A 42 -10.16 -1.45 -18.45
N ALA A 43 -11.13 -0.80 -17.81
CA ALA A 43 -11.10 -0.45 -16.40
C ALA A 43 -12.26 -1.16 -15.71
N HIS A 44 -11.97 -1.86 -14.62
CA HIS A 44 -13.01 -2.42 -13.76
C HIS A 44 -13.69 -1.32 -12.94
N SER A 45 -12.93 -0.32 -12.47
CA SER A 45 -13.46 0.77 -11.66
C SER A 45 -12.60 2.03 -11.79
N LEU A 46 -13.22 3.20 -11.61
CA LEU A 46 -12.54 4.49 -11.51
C LEU A 46 -12.93 5.20 -10.21
N TRP A 47 -11.95 5.76 -9.52
CA TRP A 47 -12.16 6.79 -8.51
C TRP A 47 -11.85 8.15 -9.10
N VAL A 48 -12.69 9.13 -8.77
CA VAL A 48 -12.55 10.52 -9.24
C VAL A 48 -12.75 11.42 -8.05
N VAL A 49 -11.71 12.15 -7.66
CA VAL A 49 -11.66 12.93 -6.42
C VAL A 49 -11.22 14.36 -6.76
N PRO A 50 -11.88 15.42 -6.26
CA PRO A 50 -11.37 16.77 -6.42
C PRO A 50 -9.97 16.88 -5.82
N LYS A 51 -9.06 17.56 -6.53
CA LYS A 51 -7.68 17.71 -6.06
C LYS A 51 -7.60 18.35 -4.67
N GLU A 52 -8.49 19.30 -4.38
CA GLU A 52 -8.56 20.03 -3.11
C GLU A 52 -8.94 19.15 -1.91
N GLU A 53 -9.48 17.95 -2.14
CA GLU A 53 -9.87 17.01 -1.09
C GLU A 53 -8.76 16.00 -0.76
N ILE A 54 -7.62 16.06 -1.47
CA ILE A 54 -6.48 15.17 -1.26
C ILE A 54 -5.47 15.92 -0.38
N ALA A 55 -5.26 15.39 0.83
CA ALA A 55 -4.22 15.87 1.73
C ALA A 55 -2.90 15.14 1.48
N GLU A 56 -1.81 15.88 1.55
CA GLU A 56 -0.45 15.35 1.59
C GLU A 56 0.00 15.24 3.05
N VAL A 57 0.76 14.19 3.36
CA VAL A 57 1.42 14.01 4.65
C VAL A 57 2.87 13.70 4.32
N ASP A 58 3.76 14.63 4.64
CA ASP A 58 5.18 14.49 4.36
C ASP A 58 5.90 13.85 5.56
N SER A 59 6.91 13.01 5.31
CA SER A 59 7.77 12.48 6.37
C SER A 59 8.65 13.55 7.00
N ASP A 60 8.92 14.64 6.27
CA ASP A 60 9.75 15.74 6.73
C ASP A 60 8.96 16.76 7.60
N ASP A 61 7.63 16.62 7.69
CA ASP A 61 6.78 17.47 8.51
C ASP A 61 6.97 17.20 10.02
N GLU A 62 7.05 18.27 10.80
CA GLU A 62 7.21 18.18 12.26
C GLU A 62 6.03 17.44 12.90
N GLY A 63 6.34 16.42 13.70
CA GLY A 63 5.33 15.62 14.40
C GLY A 63 4.70 14.50 13.56
N VAL A 64 5.11 14.31 12.30
CA VAL A 64 4.68 13.16 11.49
C VAL A 64 5.53 11.94 11.81
N ALA A 65 4.91 10.97 12.50
CA ALA A 65 5.52 9.67 12.72
C ALA A 65 5.21 8.73 11.53
N MET A 66 6.15 8.61 10.59
CA MET A 66 6.11 7.56 9.57
C MET A 66 6.80 6.30 10.10
N GLY A 67 6.04 5.24 10.32
CA GLY A 67 6.57 4.04 10.98
C GLY A 67 5.72 2.82 10.71
N GLY A 68 5.89 2.22 9.53
CA GLY A 68 5.60 0.80 9.37
C GLY A 68 6.85 0.04 9.79
N LEU A 69 6.89 -0.47 11.03
CA LEU A 69 7.83 -1.56 11.33
C LEU A 69 7.57 -2.66 10.29
N THR A 70 8.58 -2.91 9.47
CA THR A 70 8.83 -4.09 8.64
C THR A 70 8.03 -5.32 9.11
N GLN A 71 7.27 -6.06 8.31
CA GLN A 71 7.39 -6.40 6.89
C GLN A 71 6.02 -6.77 6.31
N LYS A 72 5.71 -6.35 5.08
CA LYS A 72 4.54 -6.89 4.33
C LYS A 72 4.82 -8.25 3.67
N GLU A 73 5.77 -9.02 4.19
CA GLU A 73 6.02 -10.40 3.73
C GLU A 73 4.84 -11.35 4.05
N TYR A 74 4.00 -11.01 5.04
CA TYR A 74 2.81 -11.81 5.34
C TYR A 74 1.65 -11.70 4.32
N ARG A 75 1.83 -10.99 3.19
CA ARG A 75 0.88 -11.03 2.06
C ARG A 75 1.21 -12.10 1.01
N TRP A 76 2.09 -13.04 1.34
CA TRP A 76 2.23 -14.30 0.61
C TRP A 76 1.77 -15.49 1.47
N ALA A 77 0.59 -15.38 2.09
CA ALA A 77 -0.07 -16.57 2.62
C ALA A 77 -0.69 -17.38 1.47
N THR A 78 0.08 -18.36 1.01
CA THR A 78 -0.41 -19.74 0.87
C THR A 78 -1.35 -20.01 -0.31
N ASN A 79 -0.78 -20.12 -1.51
CA ASN A 79 -1.19 -21.25 -2.35
C ASN A 79 -0.59 -22.50 -1.70
N TYR A 80 -1.42 -23.25 -0.99
CA TYR A 80 -1.13 -24.46 -0.22
C TYR A 80 0.09 -25.27 -0.68
N ASN A 81 1.10 -25.39 0.20
CA ASN A 81 1.82 -26.65 0.35
C ASN A 81 2.17 -26.86 1.83
N THR A 82 1.50 -27.83 2.45
CA THR A 82 1.70 -28.25 3.85
C THR A 82 2.63 -29.47 3.85
N ASP A 83 3.92 -29.24 3.61
CA ASP A 83 4.95 -30.26 3.80
C ASP A 83 5.73 -30.00 5.10
N GLU A 84 6.23 -31.06 5.74
CA GLU A 84 6.91 -31.01 7.05
C GLU A 84 8.13 -30.06 7.08
N THR A 85 8.81 -29.88 5.93
CA THR A 85 9.95 -28.97 5.80
C THR A 85 9.57 -27.50 6.03
N PHE A 86 8.31 -27.14 5.78
CA PHE A 86 7.81 -25.78 6.03
C PHE A 86 7.69 -25.48 7.53
N ALA A 87 7.39 -26.50 8.35
CA ALA A 87 7.29 -26.33 9.81
C ALA A 87 8.67 -26.09 10.44
N GLU A 88 9.69 -26.82 9.99
CA GLU A 88 11.07 -26.67 10.49
C GLU A 88 11.66 -25.29 10.14
N GLU A 89 11.36 -24.77 8.95
CA GLU A 89 11.82 -23.45 8.50
C GLU A 89 11.21 -22.31 9.33
N ILE A 90 9.94 -22.44 9.72
CA ILE A 90 9.26 -21.50 10.61
C ILE A 90 9.89 -21.52 12.01
N GLU A 91 10.12 -22.70 12.58
CA GLU A 91 10.74 -22.82 13.92
C GLU A 91 12.17 -22.29 13.93
N ALA A 92 12.95 -22.53 12.88
CA ALA A 92 14.30 -22.00 12.74
C ALA A 92 14.30 -20.46 12.66
N SER A 93 13.39 -19.89 11.87
CA SER A 93 13.24 -18.43 11.74
C SER A 93 12.79 -17.77 13.03
N GLN A 94 11.88 -18.39 13.79
CA GLN A 94 11.45 -17.88 15.10
C GLN A 94 12.61 -17.85 16.10
N ARG A 95 13.44 -18.89 16.12
CA ARG A 95 14.60 -18.96 17.01
C ARG A 95 15.65 -17.90 16.72
N GLU A 96 15.90 -17.63 15.44
CA GLU A 96 16.82 -16.56 15.01
C GLU A 96 16.30 -15.17 15.42
N GLN A 97 14.98 -14.94 15.37
CA GLN A 97 14.36 -13.70 15.82
C GLN A 97 14.48 -13.51 17.34
N GLU A 98 14.25 -14.56 18.13
CA GLU A 98 14.41 -14.52 19.60
C GLU A 98 15.87 -14.26 20.01
N GLU A 99 16.85 -14.85 19.33
CA GLU A 99 18.27 -14.59 19.58
C GLU A 99 18.67 -13.16 19.23
N ALA A 100 18.16 -12.63 18.11
CA ALA A 100 18.38 -11.25 17.71
C ALA A 100 17.73 -10.24 18.68
N GLU A 101 16.58 -10.57 19.26
CA GLU A 101 15.92 -9.76 20.29
C GLU A 101 16.71 -9.75 21.59
N ARG A 102 17.15 -10.92 22.08
CA ARG A 102 17.98 -11.04 23.28
C ARG A 102 19.30 -10.28 23.18
N GLY A 103 19.97 -10.36 22.02
CA GLY A 103 21.22 -9.61 21.79
C GLY A 103 21.01 -8.09 21.76
N ARG A 104 19.83 -7.62 21.38
CA ARG A 104 19.48 -6.18 21.42
C ARG A 104 19.17 -5.71 22.83
N GLU A 105 18.52 -6.54 23.65
CA GLU A 105 18.27 -6.25 25.07
C GLU A 105 19.60 -6.17 25.84
N GLU A 106 20.51 -7.11 25.64
CA GLU A 106 21.85 -7.10 26.26
C GLU A 106 22.68 -5.87 25.83
N ALA A 107 22.58 -5.44 24.57
CA ALA A 107 23.24 -4.22 24.09
C ALA A 107 22.62 -2.93 24.66
N ALA A 108 21.34 -2.94 25.00
CA ALA A 108 20.65 -1.81 25.63
C ALA A 108 20.99 -1.69 27.13
N GLU A 109 21.22 -2.81 27.83
CA GLU A 109 21.59 -2.82 29.26
C GLU A 109 23.07 -2.48 29.52
N GLY A 110 23.96 -2.73 28.55
CA GLY A 110 25.41 -2.48 28.70
C GLY A 110 25.88 -1.02 28.55
N ASN A 111 24.98 -0.06 28.31
CA ASN A 111 25.31 1.36 28.10
C ASN A 111 24.81 2.28 29.24
N GLY A 112 24.63 1.73 30.45
CA GLY A 112 24.24 2.44 31.68
C GLY A 112 25.40 2.76 32.61
#